data_AF-A0A350XFT2-F1
#
_entry.id   AF-A0A350XFT2-F1
#
_cell.length_a   1.000
_cell.length_b   1.000
_cell.length_c   1.000
_cell.angle_alpha   90.00
_cell.angle_beta   90.00
_cell.angle_gamma   90.00
#
_symmetry.space_group_name_H-M   'P 1'
#
loop_
_entity.id
_entity.type
_entity.pdbx_description
1 polymer ?
#
loop_
_entity_poly.entity_id
_entity_poly.type
_entity_poly.pdbx_seq_one_letter_code
_entity_poly.pdbx_strand_id
1 'polypeptide(L)'
;MTFNSVEFVIFVTVTYLLYRVRQSGQNLILLAASYIFYAWWDVRFVFLLVISTVVDFYCGSMIETGRLTRYGRRVAARFLILAAFFCTTVQWNAVKINTETFGLSVQWNQLLPAAISGWLVLIATIALVAIANQLYPKFTALKEKQRRDLFLWISVCTNLGLLGFFKYFNFFIDSAVAGIRSLGIGAELLHLNIVLPVAISFYTFKTISYTVDIYRGKIEAAEKFSEFALFLAYFPSLLAGPIDRASNLLPQLSKPRQLTFEQSAQGVFLILFGLFKKVAISDGVASSVNAIYGTTGAVSWIDVVLATLLYTIQIYGDFSGYTDMARGISKLFGIELMLNFNLPYFSKDPSEFWRRWHISLSTWLRDYLYIPLGGNRQGEVRTYLNLMTTMVLGGLWHGAAWNFVLWGFYQGALLCAYRVFSPKDNKKSSSPNGLENWQGIAATLFFFVLTCYGWLLFRATSLAQIITFTKILFVDIGNFALTMPNPPLPALCGIPILIGYEFLAYKSQSQDFYLRFPTPARAAIYATMLVIVFMGLSNAPVQYIYSQF
;
A
#
# COMPACT_ATOMS: atom_id res chain seq x y z
N MET A 1 9.89 -11.77 -0.72
CA MET A 1 10.22 -11.64 -2.16
C MET A 1 9.80 -10.26 -2.63
N THR A 2 10.55 -9.63 -3.53
CA THR A 2 10.17 -8.35 -4.16
C THR A 2 9.92 -8.58 -5.64
N PHE A 3 9.07 -7.76 -6.28
CA PHE A 3 8.67 -8.01 -7.68
C PHE A 3 9.81 -7.91 -8.71
N ASN A 4 10.89 -7.21 -8.35
CA ASN A 4 12.09 -7.08 -9.15
C ASN A 4 13.16 -8.15 -8.85
N SER A 5 12.85 -9.17 -8.02
CA SER A 5 13.81 -10.23 -7.67
C SER A 5 13.68 -11.46 -8.58
N VAL A 6 14.77 -12.22 -8.74
CA VAL A 6 14.79 -13.44 -9.56
C VAL A 6 13.87 -14.50 -8.95
N GLU A 7 13.84 -14.62 -7.62
CA GLU A 7 12.96 -15.53 -6.90
C GLU A 7 11.49 -15.25 -7.23
N PHE A 8 11.11 -13.97 -7.36
CA PHE A 8 9.76 -13.59 -7.70
C PHE A 8 9.38 -13.98 -9.13
N VAL A 9 10.30 -13.83 -10.08
CA VAL A 9 10.09 -14.28 -11.47
C VAL A 9 9.83 -15.79 -11.49
N ILE A 10 10.66 -16.57 -10.80
CA ILE A 10 10.48 -18.03 -10.71
C ILE A 10 9.11 -18.36 -10.08
N PHE A 11 8.79 -17.72 -8.95
CA PHE A 11 7.53 -17.92 -8.25
C PHE A 11 6.29 -17.59 -9.09
N VAL A 12 6.28 -16.44 -9.79
CA VAL A 12 5.11 -16.03 -10.59
C VAL A 12 4.97 -16.93 -11.81
N THR A 13 6.08 -17.37 -12.42
CA THR A 13 6.06 -18.32 -13.54
C THR A 13 5.51 -19.67 -13.11
N VAL A 14 5.99 -20.26 -12.01
CA VAL A 14 5.46 -21.53 -11.48
C VAL A 14 3.98 -21.39 -11.12
N THR A 15 3.61 -20.31 -10.44
CA THR A 15 2.21 -20.03 -10.06
C THR A 15 1.32 -19.92 -11.29
N TYR A 16 1.77 -19.19 -12.32
CA TYR A 16 1.06 -19.04 -13.58
C TYR A 16 0.88 -20.38 -14.29
N LEU A 17 1.92 -21.20 -14.42
CA LEU A 17 1.83 -22.52 -15.05
C LEU A 17 0.82 -23.42 -14.32
N LEU A 18 0.90 -23.51 -12.99
CA LEU A 18 -0.06 -24.27 -12.18
C LEU A 18 -1.50 -23.74 -12.35
N TYR A 19 -1.66 -22.43 -12.34
CA TYR A 19 -2.94 -21.76 -12.55
C TYR A 19 -3.55 -22.09 -13.93
N ARG A 20 -2.72 -22.20 -14.97
CA ARG A 20 -3.16 -22.55 -16.33
C ARG A 20 -3.50 -24.03 -16.48
N VAL A 21 -2.78 -24.93 -15.81
CA VAL A 21 -3.04 -26.37 -15.88
C VAL A 21 -4.32 -26.75 -15.12
N ARG A 22 -4.58 -26.16 -13.95
CA ARG A 22 -5.70 -26.54 -13.08
C ARG A 22 -6.80 -25.49 -13.01
N GLN A 23 -7.67 -25.49 -14.02
CA GLN A 23 -8.78 -24.52 -14.15
C GLN A 23 -9.82 -24.59 -13.02
N SER A 24 -10.10 -25.78 -12.45
CA SER A 24 -11.06 -25.94 -11.36
C SER A 24 -10.54 -25.52 -9.97
N GLY A 25 -9.22 -25.30 -9.83
CA GLY A 25 -8.55 -25.02 -8.57
C GLY A 25 -7.89 -23.63 -8.49
N GLN A 26 -8.18 -22.75 -9.44
CA GLN A 26 -7.50 -21.46 -9.59
C GLN A 26 -7.46 -20.61 -8.32
N ASN A 27 -8.60 -20.46 -7.62
CA ASN A 27 -8.64 -19.68 -6.37
C ASN A 27 -7.75 -20.30 -5.29
N LEU A 28 -7.70 -21.63 -5.20
CA LEU A 28 -6.86 -22.31 -4.21
C LEU A 28 -5.38 -22.15 -4.55
N ILE A 29 -5.02 -22.19 -5.83
CA ILE A 29 -3.64 -21.96 -6.28
C ILE A 29 -3.21 -20.53 -5.95
N LEU A 30 -4.02 -19.54 -6.28
CA LEU A 30 -3.73 -18.15 -5.95
C LEU A 30 -3.69 -17.90 -4.44
N LEU A 31 -4.53 -18.59 -3.66
CA LEU A 31 -4.53 -18.50 -2.20
C LEU A 31 -3.25 -19.08 -1.61
N ALA A 32 -2.84 -20.26 -2.06
CA ALA A 32 -1.60 -20.89 -1.62
C ALA A 32 -0.38 -20.04 -2.01
N ALA A 33 -0.32 -19.58 -3.26
CA ALA A 33 0.71 -18.67 -3.74
C ALA A 33 0.76 -17.40 -2.90
N SER A 34 -0.40 -16.88 -2.48
CA SER A 34 -0.49 -15.68 -1.66
C SER A 34 0.08 -15.83 -0.27
N TYR A 35 -0.22 -16.93 0.41
CA TYR A 35 0.38 -17.19 1.71
C TYR A 35 1.87 -17.53 1.60
N ILE A 36 2.31 -18.24 0.55
CA ILE A 36 3.74 -18.50 0.30
C ILE A 36 4.49 -17.18 0.10
N PHE A 37 3.95 -16.29 -0.73
CA PHE A 37 4.56 -14.98 -1.01
C PHE A 37 4.71 -14.14 0.27
N TYR A 38 3.70 -14.14 1.14
CA TYR A 38 3.76 -13.43 2.42
C TYR A 38 4.71 -14.10 3.42
N ALA A 39 4.64 -15.43 3.54
CA ALA A 39 5.48 -16.23 4.43
C ALA A 39 6.97 -16.12 4.11
N TRP A 40 7.32 -15.75 2.88
CA TRP A 40 8.70 -15.50 2.47
C TRP A 40 9.36 -14.36 3.26
N TRP A 41 8.58 -13.42 3.78
CA TRP A 41 9.12 -12.41 4.68
C TRP A 41 9.30 -12.98 6.08
N ASP A 42 8.21 -13.43 6.69
CA ASP A 42 8.22 -14.10 7.98
C ASP A 42 6.95 -14.94 8.15
N VAL A 43 7.13 -16.25 8.31
CA VAL A 43 6.04 -17.21 8.48
C VAL A 43 5.19 -16.87 9.71
N ARG A 44 5.78 -16.33 10.78
CA ARG A 44 5.08 -16.07 12.05
C ARG A 44 3.94 -15.07 11.88
N PHE A 45 4.13 -14.08 11.00
CA PHE A 45 3.13 -13.06 10.73
C PHE A 45 1.96 -13.55 9.87
N VAL A 46 2.10 -14.68 9.16
CA VAL A 46 0.98 -15.31 8.45
C VAL A 46 -0.15 -15.60 9.42
N PHE A 47 0.16 -16.07 10.64
CA PHE A 47 -0.84 -16.35 11.66
C PHE A 47 -1.69 -15.13 12.03
N LEU A 48 -1.07 -13.94 12.13
CA LEU A 48 -1.79 -12.69 12.40
C LEU A 48 -2.79 -12.36 11.28
N LEU A 49 -2.38 -12.54 10.02
CA LEU A 49 -3.28 -12.34 8.87
C LEU A 49 -4.45 -13.33 8.92
N VAL A 50 -4.18 -14.61 9.23
CA VAL A 50 -5.21 -15.64 9.33
C VAL A 50 -6.22 -15.36 10.45
N ILE A 51 -5.77 -14.87 11.61
CA ILE A 51 -6.67 -14.43 12.69
C ILE A 51 -7.63 -13.36 12.17
N SER A 52 -7.09 -12.29 11.56
CA SER A 52 -7.93 -11.22 11.00
C SER A 52 -8.86 -11.76 9.90
N THR A 53 -8.39 -12.64 9.01
CA THR A 53 -9.25 -13.31 8.01
C THR A 53 -10.44 -13.99 8.65
N VAL A 54 -10.19 -14.81 9.68
CA VAL A 54 -11.24 -15.63 10.29
C VAL A 54 -12.22 -14.76 11.06
N VAL A 55 -11.74 -13.78 11.82
CA VAL A 55 -12.59 -12.83 12.53
C VAL A 55 -13.47 -12.05 11.57
N ASP A 56 -12.90 -11.47 10.51
CA ASP A 56 -13.64 -10.62 9.58
C ASP A 56 -14.58 -11.41 8.66
N PHE A 57 -14.26 -12.66 8.34
CA PHE A 57 -15.19 -13.57 7.68
C PHE A 57 -16.43 -13.82 8.53
N TYR A 58 -16.23 -14.12 9.83
CA TYR A 58 -17.34 -14.32 10.76
C TYR A 58 -18.15 -13.04 10.95
N CYS A 59 -17.48 -11.90 11.10
CA CYS A 59 -18.15 -10.61 11.24
C CYS A 59 -19.03 -10.31 10.03
N GLY A 60 -18.50 -10.45 8.80
CA GLY A 60 -19.26 -10.26 7.57
C GLY A 60 -20.53 -11.11 7.52
N SER A 61 -20.41 -12.43 7.71
CA SER A 61 -21.58 -13.33 7.69
C SER A 61 -22.57 -13.06 8.82
N MET A 62 -22.10 -12.71 10.02
CA MET A 62 -22.99 -12.39 11.15
C MET A 62 -23.68 -11.05 11.00
N ILE A 63 -23.08 -10.08 10.32
CA ILE A 63 -23.73 -8.81 10.00
C ILE A 63 -24.86 -9.07 8.99
N GLU A 64 -24.55 -9.73 7.88
CA GLU A 64 -25.51 -9.95 6.79
C GLU A 64 -26.61 -10.94 7.14
N THR A 65 -26.28 -12.22 7.28
CA THR A 65 -27.27 -13.29 7.41
C THR A 65 -27.52 -13.67 8.87
N GLY A 66 -26.62 -13.26 9.78
CA GLY A 66 -26.67 -13.64 11.19
C GLY A 66 -26.33 -15.08 11.46
N ARG A 67 -25.88 -15.82 10.45
CA ARG A 67 -25.55 -17.24 10.55
C ARG A 67 -24.33 -17.52 9.67
N LEU A 68 -23.51 -18.45 10.11
CA LEU A 68 -22.49 -19.07 9.27
C LEU A 68 -22.96 -20.44 8.82
N THR A 69 -22.60 -20.81 7.58
CA THR A 69 -22.75 -22.19 7.13
C THR A 69 -21.89 -23.11 8.01
N ARG A 70 -22.41 -24.30 8.34
CA ARG A 70 -21.65 -25.29 9.14
C ARG A 70 -20.30 -25.63 8.49
N TYR A 71 -20.28 -25.66 7.15
CA TYR A 71 -19.07 -25.88 6.37
C TYR A 71 -18.08 -24.72 6.52
N GLY A 72 -18.51 -23.47 6.27
CA GLY A 72 -17.65 -22.28 6.42
C GLY A 72 -17.06 -22.15 7.82
N ARG A 73 -17.86 -22.41 8.85
CA ARG A 73 -17.41 -22.42 10.25
C ARG A 73 -16.28 -23.43 10.50
N ARG A 74 -16.44 -24.66 10.02
CA ARG A 74 -15.43 -25.74 10.16
C ARG A 74 -14.16 -25.44 9.37
N VAL A 75 -14.29 -24.90 8.15
CA VAL A 75 -13.14 -24.55 7.30
C VAL A 75 -12.32 -23.45 7.95
N ALA A 76 -12.95 -22.35 8.39
CA ALA A 76 -12.26 -21.26 9.06
C ALA A 76 -11.58 -21.70 10.37
N ALA A 77 -12.25 -22.52 11.19
CA ALA A 77 -11.68 -23.06 12.42
C ALA A 77 -10.45 -23.95 12.16
N ARG A 78 -10.54 -24.86 11.19
CA ARG A 78 -9.40 -25.71 10.78
C ARG A 78 -8.26 -24.87 10.23
N PHE A 79 -8.58 -23.89 9.39
CA PHE A 79 -7.59 -23.01 8.80
C PHE A 79 -6.83 -22.22 9.87
N LEU A 80 -7.52 -21.69 10.89
CA LEU A 80 -6.91 -21.00 12.02
C LEU A 80 -6.00 -21.91 12.87
N ILE A 81 -6.46 -23.12 13.20
CA ILE A 81 -5.69 -24.08 14.01
C ILE A 81 -4.45 -24.56 13.24
N LEU A 82 -4.60 -24.87 11.96
CA LEU A 82 -3.47 -25.26 11.10
C LEU A 82 -2.47 -24.10 10.96
N ALA A 83 -2.94 -22.86 10.81
CA ALA A 83 -2.07 -21.70 10.77
C ALA A 83 -1.31 -21.53 12.09
N ALA A 84 -1.95 -21.68 13.25
CA ALA A 84 -1.26 -21.67 14.54
C ALA A 84 -0.16 -22.75 14.60
N PHE A 85 -0.48 -23.98 14.21
CA PHE A 85 0.49 -25.07 14.21
C PHE A 85 1.70 -24.76 13.30
N PHE A 86 1.46 -24.48 12.03
CA PHE A 86 2.53 -24.29 11.05
C PHE A 86 3.30 -22.98 11.22
N CYS A 87 2.67 -21.91 11.70
CA CYS A 87 3.32 -20.59 11.75
C CYS A 87 3.98 -20.28 13.10
N THR A 88 3.49 -20.88 14.20
CA THR A 88 4.00 -20.58 15.55
C THR A 88 4.67 -21.77 16.22
N THR A 89 4.36 -23.00 15.79
CA THR A 89 4.90 -24.21 16.42
C THR A 89 6.03 -24.82 15.59
N VAL A 90 5.91 -24.89 14.26
CA VAL A 90 6.97 -25.44 13.39
C VAL A 90 8.15 -24.47 13.26
N GLN A 91 9.37 -24.96 13.49
CA GLN A 91 10.61 -24.22 13.27
C GLN A 91 11.13 -24.40 11.85
N TRP A 92 10.74 -23.49 10.96
CA TRP A 92 11.16 -23.53 9.56
C TRP A 92 12.67 -23.39 9.33
N ASN A 93 13.41 -22.87 10.31
CA ASN A 93 14.88 -22.82 10.26
C ASN A 93 15.54 -24.22 10.22
N ALA A 94 14.82 -25.25 10.67
CA ALA A 94 15.26 -26.66 10.60
C ALA A 94 15.15 -27.25 9.18
N VAL A 95 14.48 -26.55 8.26
CA VAL A 95 14.35 -26.93 6.85
C VAL A 95 15.33 -26.10 6.03
N LYS A 96 16.38 -26.74 5.51
CA LYS A 96 17.36 -26.09 4.64
C LYS A 96 17.22 -26.60 3.22
N ILE A 97 16.95 -25.67 2.31
CA ILE A 97 16.96 -25.93 0.87
C ILE A 97 18.37 -25.61 0.37
N ASN A 98 19.11 -26.64 -0.05
CA ASN A 98 20.40 -26.44 -0.69
C ASN A 98 20.18 -26.14 -2.17
N THR A 99 20.44 -24.90 -2.56
CA THR A 99 20.26 -24.40 -3.93
C THR A 99 21.29 -24.95 -4.91
N GLU A 100 22.46 -25.38 -4.45
CA GLU A 100 23.51 -25.92 -5.33
C GLU A 100 23.26 -27.36 -5.74
N THR A 101 22.73 -28.19 -4.82
CA THR A 101 22.47 -29.61 -5.06
C THR A 101 20.99 -29.91 -5.30
N PHE A 102 20.12 -28.89 -5.34
CA PHE A 102 18.65 -29.03 -5.32
C PHE A 102 18.16 -30.02 -4.23
N GLY A 103 18.84 -30.03 -3.08
CA GLY A 103 18.59 -30.96 -2.00
C GLY A 103 17.75 -30.33 -0.88
N LEU A 104 16.75 -31.05 -0.37
CA LEU A 104 16.01 -30.68 0.83
C LEU A 104 16.62 -31.42 2.04
N SER A 105 17.22 -30.69 2.97
CA SER A 105 17.69 -31.26 4.24
C SER A 105 16.78 -30.78 5.38
N VAL A 106 16.23 -31.73 6.14
CA VAL A 106 15.33 -31.45 7.26
C VAL A 106 15.93 -32.00 8.54
N GLN A 107 16.18 -31.12 9.51
CA GLN A 107 16.61 -31.50 10.84
C GLN A 107 15.39 -31.86 11.69
N TRP A 108 14.92 -33.10 11.56
CA TRP A 108 13.68 -33.58 12.20
C TRP A 108 13.62 -33.32 13.71
N ASN A 109 14.75 -33.45 14.41
CA ASN A 109 14.83 -33.24 15.86
C ASN A 109 14.66 -31.77 16.28
N GLN A 110 14.79 -30.82 15.35
CA GLN A 110 14.65 -29.38 15.62
C GLN A 110 13.37 -28.79 15.01
N LEU A 111 12.64 -29.55 14.19
CA LEU A 111 11.45 -29.06 13.47
C LEU A 111 10.31 -28.67 14.42
N LEU A 112 10.16 -29.40 15.53
CA LEU A 112 9.22 -29.08 16.60
C LEU A 112 10.00 -28.69 17.87
N PRO A 113 9.82 -27.48 18.39
CA PRO A 113 10.58 -27.01 19.53
C PRO A 113 10.10 -27.67 20.81
N ALA A 114 11.04 -27.93 21.72
CA ALA A 114 10.73 -28.21 23.12
C ALA A 114 10.18 -26.95 23.84
N ALA A 115 10.49 -25.76 23.32
CA ALA A 115 9.99 -24.50 23.88
C ALA A 115 8.47 -24.42 23.81
N ILE A 116 7.86 -24.14 24.96
CA ILE A 116 6.42 -24.21 25.18
C ILE A 116 5.66 -23.04 24.50
N SER A 117 6.33 -21.95 24.12
CA SER A 117 5.69 -20.74 23.61
C SER A 117 4.83 -20.98 22.35
N GLY A 118 5.35 -21.70 21.36
CA GLY A 118 4.60 -22.04 20.14
C GLY A 118 3.38 -22.92 20.42
N TRP A 119 3.56 -23.90 21.32
CA TRP A 119 2.51 -24.80 21.77
C TRP A 119 1.41 -24.09 22.56
N LEU A 120 1.75 -23.11 23.40
CA LEU A 120 0.79 -22.29 24.12
C LEU A 120 -0.10 -21.50 23.16
N VAL A 121 0.46 -20.94 22.08
CA VAL A 121 -0.33 -20.24 21.07
C VAL A 121 -1.30 -21.19 20.37
N LEU A 122 -0.87 -22.41 20.04
CA LEU A 122 -1.74 -23.43 19.46
C LEU A 122 -2.87 -23.84 20.41
N ILE A 123 -2.56 -24.13 21.68
CA ILE A 123 -3.54 -24.51 22.70
C ILE A 123 -4.53 -23.37 22.93
N ALA A 124 -4.04 -22.14 23.08
CA ALA A 124 -4.88 -20.94 23.22
C ALA A 124 -5.79 -20.74 22.00
N THR A 125 -5.30 -21.02 20.79
CA THR A 125 -6.09 -20.95 19.56
C THR A 125 -7.19 -21.99 19.53
N ILE A 126 -6.90 -23.24 19.91
CA ILE A 126 -7.90 -24.31 20.01
C ILE A 126 -8.96 -23.96 21.06
N ALA A 127 -8.54 -23.46 22.22
CA ALA A 127 -9.45 -23.00 23.27
C ALA A 127 -10.33 -21.84 22.79
N LEU A 128 -9.76 -20.85 22.10
CA LEU A 128 -10.50 -19.72 21.52
C LEU A 128 -11.55 -20.20 20.51
N VAL A 129 -11.18 -21.13 19.61
CA VAL A 129 -12.11 -21.73 18.65
C VAL A 129 -13.23 -22.49 19.36
N ALA A 130 -12.92 -23.23 20.43
CA ALA A 130 -13.92 -23.93 21.22
C ALA A 130 -14.90 -22.96 21.89
N ILE A 131 -14.39 -21.90 22.53
CA ILE A 131 -15.18 -20.83 23.16
C ILE A 131 -16.05 -20.12 22.11
N ALA A 132 -15.49 -19.75 20.97
CA ALA A 132 -16.24 -19.10 19.89
C ALA A 132 -17.40 -19.99 19.39
N ASN A 133 -17.18 -21.30 19.26
CA ASN A 133 -18.23 -22.25 18.89
C ASN A 133 -19.31 -22.40 19.98
N GLN A 134 -18.94 -22.31 21.27
CA GLN A 134 -19.90 -22.32 22.38
C GLN A 134 -20.72 -21.03 22.48
N LEU A 135 -20.12 -19.88 22.15
CA LEU A 135 -20.81 -18.59 22.15
C LEU A 135 -21.66 -18.38 20.89
N TYR A 136 -21.37 -19.07 19.80
CA TYR A 136 -22.07 -18.92 18.52
C TYR A 136 -23.61 -18.99 18.62
N PRO A 137 -24.24 -19.97 19.31
CA PRO A 137 -25.69 -19.98 19.48
C PRO A 137 -26.25 -18.72 20.15
N LYS A 138 -25.53 -18.18 21.15
CA LYS A 138 -25.91 -16.93 21.83
C LYS A 138 -25.86 -15.75 20.88
N PHE A 139 -24.82 -15.67 20.04
CA PHE A 139 -24.71 -14.60 19.02
C PHE A 139 -25.80 -14.69 17.95
N THR A 140 -26.19 -15.90 17.54
CA THR A 140 -27.29 -16.08 16.57
C THR A 140 -28.66 -15.72 17.13
N ALA A 141 -28.82 -15.73 18.45
CA ALA A 141 -30.07 -15.37 19.14
C ALA A 141 -30.23 -13.86 19.37
N LEU A 142 -29.20 -13.05 19.11
CA LEU A 142 -29.28 -11.59 19.23
C LEU A 142 -30.23 -10.99 18.19
N LYS A 143 -30.90 -9.88 18.55
CA LYS A 143 -31.67 -9.08 17.60
C LYS A 143 -30.76 -8.58 16.49
N GLU A 144 -31.27 -8.49 15.26
CA GLU A 144 -30.49 -8.15 14.07
C GLU A 144 -29.63 -6.89 14.24
N LYS A 145 -30.24 -5.80 14.72
CA LYS A 145 -29.52 -4.53 14.94
C LYS A 145 -28.35 -4.69 15.93
N GLN A 146 -28.61 -5.29 17.10
CA GLN A 146 -27.59 -5.50 18.13
C GLN A 146 -26.45 -6.38 17.63
N ARG A 147 -26.79 -7.43 16.87
CA ARG A 147 -25.83 -8.34 16.24
C ARG A 147 -24.95 -7.59 15.23
N ARG A 148 -25.57 -6.82 14.33
CA ARG A 148 -24.85 -6.04 13.31
C ARG A 148 -23.89 -5.03 13.95
N ASP A 149 -24.34 -4.30 14.95
CA ASP A 149 -23.52 -3.32 15.69
C ASP A 149 -22.34 -4.03 16.40
N LEU A 150 -22.62 -5.13 17.10
CA LEU A 150 -21.59 -5.89 17.82
C LEU A 150 -20.49 -6.40 16.89
N PHE A 151 -20.86 -7.07 15.79
CA PHE A 151 -19.87 -7.66 14.87
C PHE A 151 -19.14 -6.60 14.03
N LEU A 152 -19.76 -5.44 13.76
CA LEU A 152 -19.06 -4.29 13.21
C LEU A 152 -17.95 -3.82 14.17
N TRP A 153 -18.29 -3.62 15.45
CA TRP A 153 -17.30 -3.18 16.45
C TRP A 153 -16.22 -4.22 16.71
N ILE A 154 -16.55 -5.51 16.74
CA ILE A 154 -15.55 -6.59 16.85
C ILE A 154 -14.54 -6.49 15.70
N SER A 155 -15.01 -6.36 14.45
CA SER A 155 -14.15 -6.21 13.28
C SER A 155 -13.26 -4.96 13.38
N VAL A 156 -13.86 -3.79 13.63
CA VAL A 156 -13.13 -2.52 13.68
C VAL A 156 -12.11 -2.50 14.82
N CYS A 157 -12.50 -2.90 16.03
CA CYS A 157 -11.61 -2.93 17.19
C CYS A 157 -10.48 -3.95 17.04
N THR A 158 -10.76 -5.12 16.45
CA THR A 158 -9.70 -6.12 16.21
C THR A 158 -8.68 -5.59 15.22
N ASN A 159 -9.13 -5.04 14.10
CA ASN A 159 -8.26 -4.54 13.04
C ASN A 159 -7.45 -3.31 13.49
N LEU A 160 -8.10 -2.32 14.11
CA LEU A 160 -7.42 -1.14 14.65
C LEU A 160 -6.55 -1.47 15.87
N GLY A 161 -6.93 -2.47 16.67
CA GLY A 161 -6.12 -2.95 17.79
C GLY A 161 -4.82 -3.61 17.33
N LEU A 162 -4.89 -4.48 16.32
CA LEU A 162 -3.70 -5.07 15.69
C LEU A 162 -2.81 -3.99 15.06
N LEU A 163 -3.39 -3.06 14.31
CA LEU A 163 -2.62 -1.96 13.72
C LEU A 163 -2.01 -1.05 14.79
N GLY A 164 -2.78 -0.69 15.82
CA GLY A 164 -2.35 0.10 16.98
C GLY A 164 -1.15 -0.51 17.70
N PHE A 165 -1.25 -1.79 18.04
CA PHE A 165 -0.21 -2.52 18.75
C PHE A 165 1.07 -2.67 17.92
N PHE A 166 0.98 -3.12 16.66
CA PHE A 166 2.17 -3.41 15.87
C PHE A 166 2.82 -2.18 15.25
N LYS A 167 2.05 -1.14 14.93
CA LYS A 167 2.56 0.04 14.21
C LYS A 167 2.81 1.25 15.09
N TYR A 168 1.95 1.50 16.08
CA TYR A 168 1.94 2.78 16.78
C TYR A 168 2.39 2.71 18.24
N PHE A 169 2.45 1.51 18.83
CA PHE A 169 2.77 1.34 20.25
C PHE A 169 4.09 2.02 20.63
N ASN A 170 5.17 1.75 19.91
CA ASN A 170 6.48 2.35 20.21
C ASN A 170 6.48 3.86 20.04
N PHE A 171 5.92 4.39 18.96
CA PHE A 171 5.80 5.84 18.74
C PHE A 171 5.10 6.57 19.88
N PHE A 172 4.00 6.02 20.41
CA PHE A 172 3.29 6.62 21.53
C PHE A 172 4.07 6.52 22.84
N ILE A 173 4.74 5.39 23.10
CA ILE A 173 5.61 5.23 24.28
C ILE A 173 6.79 6.19 24.21
N ASP A 174 7.51 6.25 23.07
CA ASP A 174 8.63 7.17 22.84
C ASP A 174 8.21 8.63 23.07
N SER A 175 7.07 9.02 22.51
CA SER A 175 6.53 10.38 22.66
C SER A 175 6.13 10.69 24.11
N ALA A 176 5.54 9.72 24.83
CA ALA A 176 5.18 9.87 26.23
C ALA A 176 6.43 9.98 27.13
N VAL A 177 7.44 9.12 26.91
CA VAL A 177 8.72 9.18 27.63
C VAL A 177 9.40 10.53 27.39
N ALA A 178 9.46 11.01 26.14
CA ALA A 178 10.03 12.30 25.81
C ALA A 178 9.29 13.46 26.51
N GLY A 179 7.95 13.41 26.56
CA GLY A 179 7.14 14.39 27.26
C GLY A 179 7.27 14.35 28.79
N ILE A 180 7.44 13.17 29.38
CA ILE A 180 7.66 13.04 30.84
C ILE A 180 9.06 13.52 31.22
N ARG A 181 10.08 13.20 30.39
CA ARG A 181 11.46 13.67 30.58
C ARG A 181 11.57 15.19 30.46
N SER A 182 10.79 15.84 29.59
CA SER A 182 10.79 17.31 29.50
C SER A 182 10.21 17.98 30.75
N LEU A 183 9.42 17.25 31.54
CA LEU A 183 8.95 17.67 32.88
C LEU A 183 9.96 17.36 34.00
N GLY A 184 11.15 16.84 33.68
CA GLY A 184 12.19 16.50 34.64
C GLY A 184 11.98 15.17 35.38
N ILE A 185 10.99 14.37 34.97
CA ILE A 185 10.69 13.06 35.59
C ILE A 185 11.42 11.97 34.80
N GLY A 186 12.25 11.17 35.49
CA GLY A 186 12.87 9.98 34.91
C GLY A 186 11.84 8.88 34.69
N ALA A 187 11.46 8.65 33.44
CA ALA A 187 10.63 7.51 33.04
C ALA A 187 11.45 6.51 32.22
N GLU A 188 11.56 5.29 32.72
CA GLU A 188 11.95 4.09 31.97
C GLU A 188 10.69 3.26 31.76
N LEU A 189 9.95 3.53 30.69
CA LEU A 189 8.81 2.69 30.31
C LEU A 189 9.31 1.45 29.57
N LEU A 190 8.59 0.33 29.74
CA LEU A 190 8.83 -0.93 29.05
C LEU A 190 8.77 -0.72 27.52
N HIS A 191 9.93 -0.70 26.89
CA HIS A 191 10.02 -0.77 25.43
C HIS A 191 9.81 -2.22 24.98
N LEU A 192 8.76 -2.43 24.20
CA LEU A 192 8.57 -3.69 23.50
C LEU A 192 9.22 -3.55 22.12
N ASN A 193 10.22 -4.38 21.83
CA ASN A 193 10.83 -4.47 20.49
C ASN A 193 9.90 -5.22 19.53
N ILE A 194 8.77 -4.58 19.21
CA ILE A 194 7.75 -5.14 18.32
C ILE A 194 8.23 -5.01 16.88
N VAL A 195 8.36 -6.15 16.20
CA VAL A 195 8.65 -6.19 14.76
C VAL A 195 7.35 -5.94 14.01
N LEU A 196 7.34 -4.93 13.12
CA LEU A 196 6.16 -4.57 12.32
C LEU A 196 5.92 -5.62 11.22
N PRO A 197 4.73 -6.27 11.19
CA PRO A 197 4.37 -7.16 10.10
C PRO A 197 4.15 -6.34 8.83
N VAL A 198 4.80 -6.74 7.73
CA VAL A 198 4.59 -6.10 6.43
C VAL A 198 3.12 -6.27 6.02
N ALA A 199 2.57 -5.33 5.25
CA ALA A 199 1.19 -5.32 4.75
C ALA A 199 0.05 -5.24 5.78
N ILE A 200 0.31 -5.25 7.09
CA ILE A 200 -0.77 -5.23 8.10
C ILE A 200 -1.72 -4.04 7.88
N SER A 201 -1.18 -2.88 7.51
CA SER A 201 -1.95 -1.68 7.20
C SER A 201 -2.91 -1.84 6.01
N PHE A 202 -2.45 -2.47 4.91
CA PHE A 202 -3.29 -2.72 3.73
C PHE A 202 -4.37 -3.75 4.05
N TYR A 203 -4.01 -4.77 4.83
CA TYR A 203 -4.91 -5.81 5.29
C TYR A 203 -6.06 -5.24 6.13
N THR A 204 -5.73 -4.44 7.15
CA THR A 204 -6.68 -3.72 8.03
C THR A 204 -7.66 -2.88 7.21
N PHE A 205 -7.21 -2.17 6.18
CA PHE A 205 -8.08 -1.34 5.36
C PHE A 205 -9.05 -2.16 4.51
N LYS A 206 -8.59 -3.27 3.93
CA LYS A 206 -9.47 -4.18 3.18
C LYS A 206 -10.55 -4.79 4.08
N THR A 207 -10.17 -5.30 5.25
CA THR A 207 -11.09 -5.94 6.20
C THR A 207 -12.13 -4.97 6.74
N ILE A 208 -11.71 -3.79 7.22
CA ILE A 208 -12.65 -2.75 7.69
C ILE A 208 -13.59 -2.33 6.56
N SER A 209 -13.07 -2.12 5.34
CA SER A 209 -13.94 -1.71 4.23
C SER A 209 -14.99 -2.76 3.89
N TYR A 210 -14.63 -4.04 3.92
CA TYR A 210 -15.54 -5.16 3.70
C TYR A 210 -16.66 -5.20 4.74
N THR A 211 -16.32 -5.17 6.03
CA THR A 211 -17.33 -5.27 7.10
C THR A 211 -18.22 -4.04 7.17
N VAL A 212 -17.66 -2.84 6.97
CA VAL A 212 -18.42 -1.58 6.92
C VAL A 212 -19.38 -1.55 5.72
N ASP A 213 -18.96 -2.02 4.54
CA ASP A 213 -19.82 -2.01 3.36
C ASP A 213 -20.97 -3.03 3.45
N ILE A 214 -20.73 -4.20 4.05
CA ILE A 214 -21.81 -5.15 4.38
C ILE A 214 -22.76 -4.53 5.39
N TYR A 215 -22.22 -3.92 6.45
CA TYR A 215 -23.04 -3.25 7.47
C TYR A 215 -23.91 -2.14 6.86
N ARG A 216 -23.41 -1.43 5.84
CA ARG A 216 -24.15 -0.41 5.08
C ARG A 216 -25.04 -0.98 3.97
N GLY A 217 -25.06 -2.29 3.75
CA GLY A 217 -25.84 -2.94 2.69
C GLY A 217 -25.37 -2.63 1.28
N LYS A 218 -24.09 -2.27 1.07
CA LYS A 218 -23.53 -1.98 -0.25
C LYS A 218 -23.05 -3.22 -1.00
N ILE A 219 -22.64 -4.24 -0.26
CA ILE A 219 -22.17 -5.52 -0.80
C ILE A 219 -22.72 -6.65 0.08
N GLU A 220 -22.76 -7.84 -0.50
CA GLU A 220 -23.05 -9.10 0.20
C GLU A 220 -21.77 -9.70 0.81
N ALA A 221 -21.92 -10.52 1.85
CA ALA A 221 -20.78 -11.20 2.45
C ALA A 221 -20.30 -12.33 1.52
N ALA A 222 -18.99 -12.58 1.53
CA ALA A 222 -18.40 -13.66 0.76
C ALA A 222 -18.98 -15.02 1.21
N GLU A 223 -19.53 -15.78 0.27
CA GLU A 223 -20.14 -17.10 0.56
C GLU A 223 -19.09 -18.13 1.00
N LYS A 224 -17.91 -18.11 0.36
CA LYS A 224 -16.84 -19.08 0.59
C LYS A 224 -15.67 -18.43 1.31
N PHE A 225 -15.23 -19.09 2.40
CA PHE A 225 -14.07 -18.67 3.16
C PHE A 225 -12.81 -18.52 2.31
N SER A 226 -12.58 -19.42 1.33
CA SER A 226 -11.41 -19.36 0.46
C SER A 226 -11.41 -18.15 -0.48
N GLU A 227 -12.57 -17.69 -0.93
CA GLU A 227 -12.69 -16.49 -1.77
C GLU A 227 -12.40 -15.23 -0.94
N PHE A 228 -12.94 -15.19 0.29
CA PHE A 228 -12.64 -14.11 1.23
C PHE A 228 -11.16 -14.06 1.62
N ALA A 229 -10.58 -15.21 1.98
CA ALA A 229 -9.17 -15.32 2.33
C ALA A 229 -8.27 -14.91 1.16
N LEU A 230 -8.64 -15.28 -0.07
CA LEU A 230 -7.91 -14.86 -1.28
C LEU A 230 -8.02 -13.36 -1.50
N PHE A 231 -9.21 -12.77 -1.39
CA PHE A 231 -9.40 -11.31 -1.52
C PHE A 231 -8.45 -10.52 -0.61
N LEU A 232 -8.31 -10.94 0.64
CA LEU A 232 -7.44 -10.27 1.59
C LEU A 232 -5.96 -10.55 1.33
N ALA A 233 -5.59 -11.82 1.11
CA ALA A 233 -4.20 -12.23 0.96
C ALA A 233 -3.63 -12.01 -0.45
N TYR A 234 -4.44 -11.63 -1.45
CA TYR A 234 -4.07 -11.61 -2.87
C TYR A 234 -2.71 -10.95 -3.13
N PHE A 235 -1.69 -11.78 -3.42
CA PHE A 235 -0.28 -11.38 -3.41
C PHE A 235 0.08 -10.21 -4.30
N PRO A 236 -0.50 -10.01 -5.51
CA PRO A 236 -0.13 -8.87 -6.33
C PRO A 236 -0.44 -7.55 -5.61
N SER A 237 -1.52 -7.51 -4.83
CA SER A 237 -1.96 -6.33 -4.09
C SER A 237 -1.46 -6.25 -2.64
N LEU A 238 -0.92 -7.34 -2.08
CA LEU A 238 -0.78 -7.51 -0.64
C LEU A 238 0.17 -6.49 0.01
N LEU A 239 1.39 -6.34 -0.51
CA LEU A 239 2.41 -5.48 0.13
C LEU A 239 2.22 -4.01 -0.18
N ALA A 240 1.91 -3.69 -1.44
CA ALA A 240 2.01 -2.33 -1.96
C ALA A 240 1.21 -2.11 -3.26
N GLY A 241 0.30 -3.02 -3.63
CA GLY A 241 -0.58 -2.76 -4.77
C GLY A 241 -1.78 -1.89 -4.37
N PRO A 242 -2.75 -1.68 -5.27
CA PRO A 242 -3.97 -0.96 -4.92
C PRO A 242 -4.69 -1.60 -3.73
N ILE A 243 -5.18 -0.78 -2.79
CA ILE A 243 -6.10 -1.21 -1.72
C ILE A 243 -7.47 -1.46 -2.37
N ASP A 244 -7.57 -2.58 -3.08
CA ASP A 244 -8.75 -2.90 -3.86
C ASP A 244 -9.97 -3.19 -2.97
N ARG A 245 -11.15 -2.89 -3.49
CA ARG A 245 -12.43 -3.04 -2.78
C ARG A 245 -12.96 -4.45 -2.92
N ALA A 246 -13.62 -4.92 -1.86
CA ALA A 246 -14.40 -6.14 -1.91
C ALA A 246 -15.45 -6.09 -3.04
N SER A 247 -16.08 -4.93 -3.25
CA SER A 247 -17.05 -4.70 -4.34
C SER A 247 -16.49 -4.89 -5.75
N ASN A 248 -15.18 -4.75 -5.93
CA ASN A 248 -14.52 -4.93 -7.24
C ASN A 248 -13.89 -6.31 -7.37
N LEU A 249 -13.17 -6.78 -6.34
CA LEU A 249 -12.36 -8.01 -6.44
C LEU A 249 -13.17 -9.28 -6.17
N LEU A 250 -14.07 -9.30 -5.16
CA LEU A 250 -14.82 -10.53 -4.84
C LEU A 250 -15.66 -11.06 -6.03
N PRO A 251 -16.42 -10.22 -6.77
CA PRO A 251 -17.18 -10.70 -7.93
C PRO A 251 -16.32 -11.38 -9.01
N GLN A 252 -15.06 -10.94 -9.17
CA GLN A 252 -14.10 -11.54 -10.10
C GLN A 252 -13.51 -12.86 -9.58
N LEU A 253 -13.51 -13.06 -8.26
CA LEU A 253 -13.05 -14.31 -7.63
C LEU A 253 -14.12 -15.40 -7.63
N SER A 254 -15.39 -15.02 -7.56
CA SER A 254 -16.52 -15.96 -7.51
C SER A 254 -16.94 -16.47 -8.90
N LYS A 255 -16.50 -15.82 -9.99
CA LYS A 255 -16.80 -16.22 -11.38
C LYS A 255 -15.59 -16.87 -12.06
N PRO A 256 -15.80 -17.81 -13.01
CA PRO A 256 -14.71 -18.33 -13.84
C PRO A 256 -14.03 -17.19 -14.61
N ARG A 257 -12.70 -17.13 -14.55
CA ARG A 257 -11.91 -16.10 -15.25
C ARG A 257 -11.54 -16.57 -16.65
N GLN A 258 -11.76 -15.71 -17.64
CA GLN A 258 -11.30 -15.92 -19.02
C GLN A 258 -10.16 -14.95 -19.31
N LEU A 259 -9.06 -15.47 -19.86
CA LEU A 259 -7.89 -14.69 -20.20
C LEU A 259 -7.89 -14.41 -21.69
N THR A 260 -7.85 -13.14 -22.08
CA THR A 260 -7.65 -12.74 -23.48
C THR A 260 -6.18 -12.43 -23.76
N PHE A 261 -5.79 -12.52 -25.03
CA PHE A 261 -4.45 -12.15 -25.45
C PHE A 261 -4.18 -10.67 -25.19
N GLU A 262 -5.17 -9.80 -25.46
CA GLU A 262 -5.09 -8.36 -25.29
C GLU A 262 -4.86 -7.99 -23.82
N GLN A 263 -5.59 -8.63 -22.89
CA GLN A 263 -5.41 -8.43 -21.46
C GLN A 263 -4.01 -8.88 -21.01
N SER A 264 -3.54 -10.01 -21.53
CA SER A 264 -2.20 -10.52 -21.22
C SER A 264 -1.11 -9.58 -21.76
N ALA A 265 -1.24 -9.07 -22.98
CA ALA A 265 -0.31 -8.14 -23.60
C ALA A 265 -0.24 -6.81 -22.83
N GLN A 266 -1.40 -6.26 -22.42
CA GLN A 266 -1.45 -5.11 -21.51
C GLN A 266 -0.78 -5.42 -20.16
N GLY A 267 -0.99 -6.63 -19.64
CA GLY A 267 -0.39 -7.08 -18.40
C GLY A 267 1.14 -7.09 -18.46
N VAL A 268 1.71 -7.67 -19.53
CA VAL A 268 3.16 -7.68 -19.78
C VAL A 268 3.70 -6.26 -19.94
N PHE A 269 3.01 -5.38 -20.67
CA PHE A 269 3.40 -3.98 -20.79
C PHE A 269 3.47 -3.29 -19.41
N LEU A 270 2.43 -3.44 -18.58
CA LEU A 270 2.41 -2.83 -17.25
C LEU A 270 3.53 -3.36 -16.35
N ILE A 271 3.88 -4.65 -16.45
CA ILE A 271 5.03 -5.23 -15.74
C ILE A 271 6.33 -4.56 -16.20
N LEU A 272 6.57 -4.47 -17.53
CA LEU A 272 7.77 -3.83 -18.07
C LEU A 272 7.85 -2.34 -17.71
N PHE A 273 6.74 -1.60 -17.85
CA PHE A 273 6.68 -0.18 -17.52
C PHE A 273 6.88 0.04 -16.01
N GLY A 274 6.34 -0.85 -15.18
CA GLY A 274 6.55 -0.81 -13.75
C GLY A 274 8.00 -1.08 -13.34
N LEU A 275 8.65 -2.07 -13.96
CA LEU A 275 10.08 -2.34 -13.79
C LEU A 275 10.94 -1.16 -14.25
N PHE A 276 10.60 -0.53 -15.39
CA PHE A 276 11.28 0.66 -15.89
C PHE A 276 11.24 1.82 -14.88
N LYS A 277 10.06 2.12 -14.33
CA LYS A 277 9.92 3.17 -13.31
C LYS A 277 10.63 2.83 -11.99
N LYS A 278 10.54 1.59 -11.55
CA LYS A 278 11.12 1.13 -10.27
C LYS A 278 12.64 0.97 -10.35
N VAL A 279 13.12 0.10 -11.23
CA VAL A 279 14.53 -0.35 -11.26
C VAL A 279 15.43 0.68 -11.91
N ALA A 280 15.03 1.23 -13.06
CA ALA A 280 15.91 2.13 -13.80
C ALA A 280 15.88 3.57 -13.25
N ILE A 281 14.68 4.07 -12.94
CA ILE A 281 14.50 5.46 -12.51
C ILE A 281 14.57 5.58 -10.99
N SER A 282 13.60 5.03 -10.26
CA SER A 282 13.49 5.23 -8.81
C SER A 282 14.70 4.73 -8.04
N ASP A 283 15.11 3.47 -8.24
CA ASP A 283 16.27 2.90 -7.56
C ASP A 283 17.57 3.59 -7.98
N GLY A 284 17.64 4.08 -9.23
CA GLY A 284 18.78 4.84 -9.74
C GLY A 284 18.95 6.20 -9.04
N VAL A 285 17.89 7.02 -8.96
CA VAL A 285 17.96 8.34 -8.31
C VAL A 285 18.07 8.26 -6.78
N ALA A 286 17.75 7.11 -6.19
CA ALA A 286 17.74 6.93 -4.73
C ALA A 286 19.11 7.22 -4.10
N SER A 287 20.21 6.87 -4.76
CA SER A 287 21.57 7.14 -4.28
C SER A 287 21.84 8.63 -4.09
N SER A 288 21.49 9.45 -5.09
CA SER A 288 21.57 10.91 -5.06
C SER A 288 20.68 11.52 -3.98
N VAL A 289 19.43 11.06 -3.89
CA VAL A 289 18.49 11.54 -2.86
C VAL A 289 19.00 11.21 -1.45
N ASN A 290 19.46 9.97 -1.24
CA ASN A 290 19.95 9.50 0.05
C ASN A 290 21.23 10.22 0.50
N ALA A 291 22.08 10.64 -0.44
CA ALA A 291 23.27 11.43 -0.12
C ALA A 291 22.92 12.76 0.57
N ILE A 292 21.82 13.41 0.17
CA ILE A 292 21.40 14.69 0.74
C ILE A 292 20.48 14.50 1.96
N TYR A 293 19.50 13.61 1.88
CA TYR A 293 18.57 13.40 3.01
C TYR A 293 19.16 12.53 4.13
N GLY A 294 20.27 11.82 3.87
CA GLY A 294 20.98 11.00 4.86
C GLY A 294 22.18 11.69 5.50
N THR A 295 22.60 12.87 5.02
CA THR A 295 23.76 13.58 5.57
C THR A 295 23.41 14.36 6.84
N THR A 296 24.37 14.46 7.76
CA THR A 296 24.37 15.39 8.90
C THR A 296 25.23 16.62 8.64
N GLY A 297 25.95 16.65 7.52
CA GLY A 297 26.80 17.77 7.11
C GLY A 297 26.01 18.94 6.51
N ALA A 298 26.73 20.01 6.18
CA ALA A 298 26.16 21.16 5.47
C ALA A 298 25.74 20.76 4.04
N VAL A 299 24.57 21.23 3.62
CA VAL A 299 24.06 21.05 2.25
C VAL A 299 23.78 22.41 1.63
N SER A 300 23.95 22.51 0.32
CA SER A 300 23.69 23.75 -0.42
C SER A 300 22.21 23.91 -0.76
N TRP A 301 21.81 25.09 -1.24
CA TRP A 301 20.44 25.34 -1.73
C TRP A 301 20.12 24.44 -2.93
N ILE A 302 21.05 24.32 -3.88
CA ILE A 302 20.83 23.51 -5.09
C ILE A 302 20.73 22.02 -4.75
N ASP A 303 21.47 21.54 -3.75
CA ASP A 303 21.37 20.16 -3.27
C ASP A 303 19.97 19.85 -2.75
N VAL A 304 19.41 20.72 -1.90
CA VAL A 304 18.07 20.52 -1.33
C VAL A 304 17.00 20.55 -2.42
N VAL A 305 17.10 21.47 -3.38
CA VAL A 305 16.14 21.57 -4.50
C VAL A 305 16.21 20.33 -5.39
N LEU A 306 17.40 19.96 -5.86
CA LEU A 306 17.56 18.81 -6.75
C LEU A 306 17.23 17.49 -6.05
N ALA A 307 17.64 17.30 -4.79
CA ALA A 307 17.28 16.12 -4.03
C ALA A 307 15.77 15.99 -3.83
N THR A 308 15.06 17.11 -3.62
CA THR A 308 13.59 17.11 -3.46
C THR A 308 12.88 16.82 -4.79
N LEU A 309 13.38 17.35 -5.91
CA LEU A 309 12.86 17.03 -7.25
C LEU A 309 13.11 15.56 -7.61
N LEU A 310 14.32 15.06 -7.39
CA LEU A 310 14.65 13.65 -7.62
C LEU A 310 13.85 12.74 -6.69
N TYR A 311 13.61 13.15 -5.45
CA TYR A 311 12.75 12.39 -4.54
C TYR A 311 11.31 12.34 -5.02
N THR A 312 10.79 13.43 -5.62
CA THR A 312 9.45 13.48 -6.22
C THR A 312 9.29 12.46 -7.35
N ILE A 313 10.35 12.28 -8.15
CA ILE A 313 10.44 11.23 -9.18
C ILE A 313 10.58 9.85 -8.53
N GLN A 314 11.42 9.71 -7.50
CA GLN A 314 11.65 8.46 -6.78
C GLN A 314 10.36 7.90 -6.18
N ILE A 315 9.67 8.68 -5.32
CA ILE A 315 8.44 8.23 -4.65
C ILE A 315 7.36 7.84 -5.66
N TYR A 316 7.24 8.59 -6.75
CA TYR A 316 6.29 8.29 -7.80
C TYR A 316 6.68 7.05 -8.61
N GLY A 317 7.93 6.95 -9.06
CA GLY A 317 8.43 5.83 -9.85
C GLY A 317 8.41 4.51 -9.07
N ASP A 318 8.76 4.56 -7.79
CA ASP A 318 8.70 3.41 -6.88
C ASP A 318 7.27 2.90 -6.75
N PHE A 319 6.34 3.78 -6.37
CA PHE A 319 4.99 3.37 -6.01
C PHE A 319 4.11 3.09 -7.22
N SER A 320 4.12 3.99 -8.21
CA SER A 320 3.39 3.74 -9.45
C SER A 320 3.98 2.55 -10.21
N GLY A 321 5.30 2.34 -10.15
CA GLY A 321 5.96 1.18 -10.73
C GLY A 321 5.53 -0.13 -10.08
N TYR A 322 5.51 -0.17 -8.74
CA TYR A 322 4.98 -1.32 -8.00
C TYR A 322 3.52 -1.61 -8.35
N THR A 323 2.67 -0.57 -8.36
CA THR A 323 1.24 -0.72 -8.65
C THR A 323 1.02 -1.21 -10.08
N ASP A 324 1.78 -0.73 -11.06
CA ASP A 324 1.66 -1.20 -12.44
C ASP A 324 2.10 -2.66 -12.59
N MET A 325 3.20 -3.07 -11.93
CA MET A 325 3.56 -4.49 -11.86
C MET A 325 2.44 -5.33 -11.22
N ALA A 326 1.88 -4.89 -10.09
CA ALA A 326 0.77 -5.57 -9.42
C ALA A 326 -0.46 -5.75 -10.32
N ARG A 327 -0.85 -4.68 -11.02
CA ARG A 327 -1.96 -4.69 -11.99
C ARG A 327 -1.64 -5.58 -13.18
N GLY A 328 -0.42 -5.51 -13.71
CA GLY A 328 0.03 -6.29 -14.85
C GLY A 328 0.08 -7.79 -14.56
N ILE A 329 0.60 -8.18 -13.39
CA ILE A 329 0.59 -9.58 -12.92
C ILE A 329 -0.86 -10.06 -12.75
N SER A 330 -1.74 -9.24 -12.18
CA SER A 330 -3.15 -9.61 -12.00
C SER A 330 -3.87 -9.83 -13.33
N LYS A 331 -3.57 -9.02 -14.35
CA LYS A 331 -4.07 -9.23 -15.71
C LYS A 331 -3.70 -10.59 -16.28
N LEU A 332 -2.50 -11.11 -15.99
CA LEU A 332 -2.10 -12.48 -16.40
C LEU A 332 -2.95 -13.57 -15.73
N PHE A 333 -3.55 -13.28 -14.57
CA PHE A 333 -4.50 -14.18 -13.91
C PHE A 333 -5.96 -13.88 -14.27
N GLY A 334 -6.23 -12.94 -15.18
CA GLY A 334 -7.59 -12.53 -15.56
C GLY A 334 -8.32 -11.74 -14.47
N ILE A 335 -7.57 -11.01 -13.63
CA ILE A 335 -8.08 -10.16 -12.55
C ILE A 335 -7.72 -8.70 -12.85
N GLU A 336 -8.72 -7.82 -12.86
CA GLU A 336 -8.55 -6.38 -13.05
C GLU A 336 -8.53 -5.68 -11.69
N LEU A 337 -7.33 -5.22 -11.30
CA LEU A 337 -7.14 -4.37 -10.13
C LEU A 337 -7.38 -2.90 -10.46
N MET A 338 -7.87 -2.15 -9.48
CA MET A 338 -8.14 -0.72 -9.65
C MET A 338 -6.89 0.12 -9.98
N LEU A 339 -7.09 1.25 -10.69
CA LEU A 339 -6.03 2.22 -10.96
C LEU A 339 -5.65 2.97 -9.68
N ASN A 340 -4.34 3.16 -9.45
CA ASN A 340 -3.85 3.85 -8.26
C ASN A 340 -3.20 5.22 -8.54
N PHE A 341 -2.70 5.43 -9.76
CA PHE A 341 -2.09 6.68 -10.19
C PHE A 341 -2.62 7.10 -11.56
N ASN A 342 -2.99 8.37 -11.68
CA ASN A 342 -3.46 8.93 -12.94
C ASN A 342 -2.88 10.32 -13.19
N LEU A 343 -1.61 10.37 -13.62
CA LEU A 343 -0.91 11.61 -13.98
C LEU A 343 -1.04 12.69 -12.88
N PRO A 344 -0.65 12.38 -11.62
CA PRO A 344 -0.93 13.25 -10.47
C PRO A 344 -0.18 14.59 -10.53
N TYR A 345 1.01 14.63 -11.12
CA TYR A 345 1.80 15.86 -11.22
C TYR A 345 1.30 16.85 -12.28
N PHE A 346 0.29 16.46 -13.06
CA PHE A 346 -0.44 17.37 -13.96
C PHE A 346 -1.66 18.03 -13.28
N SER A 347 -1.85 17.83 -11.97
CA SER A 347 -2.97 18.42 -11.23
C SER A 347 -2.77 19.91 -11.04
N LYS A 348 -3.87 20.67 -11.10
CA LYS A 348 -3.87 22.13 -10.89
C LYS A 348 -4.15 22.54 -9.45
N ASP A 349 -4.73 21.63 -8.67
CA ASP A 349 -5.20 21.90 -7.32
C ASP A 349 -5.09 20.64 -6.42
N PRO A 350 -5.09 20.81 -5.08
CA PRO A 350 -4.94 19.68 -4.16
C PRO A 350 -6.10 18.68 -4.22
N SER A 351 -7.31 19.12 -4.55
CA SER A 351 -8.47 18.21 -4.66
C SER A 351 -8.32 17.29 -5.89
N GLU A 352 -7.87 17.83 -7.02
CA GLU A 352 -7.52 17.06 -8.21
C GLU A 352 -6.36 16.11 -7.96
N PHE A 353 -5.31 16.57 -7.27
CA PHE A 353 -4.16 15.75 -6.91
C PHE A 353 -4.56 14.49 -6.13
N TRP A 354 -5.38 14.64 -5.08
CA TRP A 354 -5.84 13.50 -4.29
C TRP A 354 -6.82 12.58 -5.04
N ARG A 355 -7.40 13.00 -6.17
CA ARG A 355 -8.15 12.11 -7.08
C ARG A 355 -7.26 11.33 -8.04
N ARG A 356 -5.97 11.69 -8.15
CA ARG A 356 -5.01 11.15 -9.11
C ARG A 356 -3.83 10.46 -8.45
N TRP A 357 -3.51 10.79 -7.21
CA TRP A 357 -2.44 10.20 -6.40
C TRP A 357 -3.00 9.17 -5.42
N HIS A 358 -2.41 7.98 -5.41
CA HIS A 358 -2.75 6.89 -4.49
C HIS A 358 -4.28 6.70 -4.32
N ILE A 359 -4.97 6.57 -5.45
CA ILE A 359 -6.43 6.65 -5.57
C ILE A 359 -7.13 5.65 -4.64
N SER A 360 -6.57 4.44 -4.50
CA SER A 360 -7.13 3.41 -3.62
C SER A 360 -7.17 3.85 -2.15
N LEU A 361 -6.09 4.45 -1.64
CA LEU A 361 -6.04 5.03 -0.29
C LEU A 361 -6.90 6.29 -0.18
N SER A 362 -6.79 7.21 -1.12
CA SER A 362 -7.51 8.49 -1.07
C SER A 362 -9.03 8.28 -1.04
N THR A 363 -9.54 7.38 -1.88
CA THR A 363 -10.97 7.00 -1.84
C THR A 363 -11.33 6.26 -0.56
N TRP A 364 -10.39 5.52 0.06
CA TRP A 364 -10.61 4.87 1.35
C TRP A 364 -10.76 5.89 2.48
N LEU A 365 -9.82 6.83 2.59
CA LEU A 365 -9.90 7.90 3.57
C LEU A 365 -11.18 8.72 3.37
N ARG A 366 -11.58 8.97 2.13
CA ARG A 366 -12.85 9.64 1.84
C ARG A 366 -14.07 8.85 2.34
N ASP A 367 -14.19 7.58 1.97
CA ASP A 367 -15.42 6.81 2.12
C ASP A 367 -15.62 6.18 3.53
N TYR A 368 -14.52 5.96 4.25
CA TYR A 368 -14.51 5.28 5.55
C TYR A 368 -14.03 6.16 6.71
N LEU A 369 -13.49 7.35 6.43
CA LEU A 369 -13.08 8.31 7.47
C LEU A 369 -13.76 9.68 7.30
N TYR A 370 -13.54 10.37 6.17
CA TYR A 370 -14.05 11.72 5.94
C TYR A 370 -15.59 11.80 5.94
N ILE A 371 -16.26 10.99 5.12
CA ILE A 371 -17.73 10.99 5.02
C ILE A 371 -18.38 10.61 6.37
N PRO A 372 -17.91 9.57 7.09
CA PRO A 372 -18.43 9.23 8.41
C PRO A 372 -18.25 10.30 9.48
N LEU A 373 -17.18 11.11 9.43
CA LEU A 373 -16.97 12.26 10.33
C LEU A 373 -17.95 13.43 10.07
N GLY A 374 -18.76 13.33 9.03
CA GLY A 374 -19.74 14.32 8.58
C GLY A 374 -19.44 14.86 7.19
N GLY A 375 -18.25 14.63 6.64
CA GLY A 375 -17.82 15.19 5.36
C GLY A 375 -17.99 16.71 5.32
N ASN A 376 -18.72 17.20 4.31
CA ASN A 376 -19.10 18.62 4.17
C ASN A 376 -20.38 19.01 4.92
N ARG A 377 -20.97 18.10 5.71
CA ARG A 377 -22.21 18.36 6.47
C ARG A 377 -21.85 19.05 7.80
N GLN A 378 -22.84 19.63 8.47
CA GLN A 378 -22.66 20.28 9.79
C GLN A 378 -21.80 21.56 9.78
N GLY A 379 -21.78 22.29 8.65
CA GLY A 379 -21.17 23.63 8.56
C GLY A 379 -19.70 23.67 8.13
N GLU A 380 -19.20 24.87 7.88
CA GLU A 380 -17.85 25.09 7.33
C GLU A 380 -16.74 24.69 8.32
N VAL A 381 -16.85 25.09 9.58
CA VAL A 381 -15.85 24.76 10.62
C VAL A 381 -15.67 23.25 10.76
N ARG A 382 -16.78 22.50 10.83
CA ARG A 382 -16.73 21.03 10.92
C ARG A 382 -16.11 20.41 9.65
N THR A 383 -16.38 20.98 8.49
CA THR A 383 -15.77 20.55 7.23
C THR A 383 -14.25 20.70 7.25
N TYR A 384 -13.72 21.84 7.69
CA TYR A 384 -12.27 22.05 7.82
C TYR A 384 -11.64 21.10 8.84
N LEU A 385 -12.27 20.91 10.00
CA LEU A 385 -11.81 19.93 10.99
C LEU A 385 -11.81 18.51 10.44
N ASN A 386 -12.83 18.11 9.68
CA ASN A 386 -12.91 16.79 9.05
C ASN A 386 -11.81 16.61 8.00
N LEU A 387 -11.51 17.63 7.18
CA LEU A 387 -10.41 17.60 6.22
C LEU A 387 -9.06 17.45 6.91
N MET A 388 -8.78 18.29 7.91
CA MET A 388 -7.54 18.25 8.69
C MET A 388 -7.37 16.90 9.39
N THR A 389 -8.40 16.42 10.08
CA THR A 389 -8.39 15.12 10.76
C THR A 389 -8.11 13.99 9.78
N THR A 390 -8.76 14.02 8.61
CA THR A 390 -8.59 12.98 7.57
C THR A 390 -7.16 12.95 7.05
N MET A 391 -6.57 14.11 6.77
CA MET A 391 -5.21 14.18 6.22
C MET A 391 -4.12 13.91 7.27
N VAL A 392 -4.31 14.34 8.53
CA VAL A 392 -3.38 14.03 9.62
C VAL A 392 -3.39 12.53 9.93
N LEU A 393 -4.56 11.90 10.00
CA LEU A 393 -4.66 10.44 10.17
C LEU A 393 -4.11 9.69 8.95
N GLY A 394 -4.31 10.23 7.74
CA GLY A 394 -3.66 9.73 6.53
C GLY A 394 -2.13 9.84 6.57
N GLY A 395 -1.60 10.94 7.13
CA GLY A 395 -0.18 11.12 7.42
C GLY A 395 0.33 10.06 8.38
N LEU A 396 -0.28 9.94 9.56
CA LEU A 396 0.05 8.89 10.54
C LEU A 396 -0.07 7.47 9.98
N TRP A 397 -0.96 7.26 9.01
CA TRP A 397 -1.03 5.98 8.31
C TRP A 397 0.25 5.67 7.52
N HIS A 398 0.95 6.66 6.98
CA HIS A 398 2.18 6.42 6.23
C HIS A 398 3.34 5.97 7.13
N GLY A 399 3.48 6.54 8.32
CA GLY A 399 4.47 6.13 9.30
C GLY A 399 4.25 6.75 10.68
N ALA A 400 4.83 6.13 11.71
CA ALA A 400 4.66 6.52 13.10
C ALA A 400 5.76 7.52 13.53
N ALA A 401 5.81 8.68 12.87
CA ALA A 401 6.78 9.73 13.12
C ALA A 401 6.22 11.14 12.86
N TRP A 402 6.83 12.16 13.47
CA TRP A 402 6.33 13.54 13.44
C TRP A 402 6.38 14.20 12.06
N ASN A 403 7.33 13.82 11.20
CA ASN A 403 7.39 14.28 9.81
C ASN A 403 6.11 13.90 9.03
N PHE A 404 5.54 12.72 9.29
CA PHE A 404 4.27 12.30 8.68
C PHE A 404 3.05 13.04 9.23
N VAL A 405 3.04 13.36 10.52
CA VAL A 405 2.00 14.22 11.13
C VAL A 405 2.01 15.60 10.49
N LEU A 406 3.20 16.21 10.37
CA LEU A 406 3.38 17.52 9.74
C LEU A 406 3.02 17.50 8.26
N TRP A 407 3.40 16.44 7.54
CA TRP A 407 2.98 16.23 6.16
C TRP A 407 1.46 16.14 6.02
N GLY A 408 0.79 15.37 6.88
CA GLY A 408 -0.66 15.26 6.89
C GLY A 408 -1.35 16.58 7.21
N PHE A 409 -0.82 17.33 8.17
CA PHE A 409 -1.27 18.68 8.48
C PHE A 409 -1.12 19.62 7.27
N TYR A 410 0.05 19.62 6.63
CA TYR A 410 0.34 20.43 5.45
C TYR A 410 -0.66 20.15 4.31
N GLN A 411 -0.91 18.87 4.01
CA GLN A 411 -1.86 18.47 2.97
C GLN A 411 -3.31 18.86 3.32
N GLY A 412 -3.69 18.74 4.58
CA GLY A 412 -4.98 19.22 5.09
C GLY A 412 -5.11 20.74 4.93
N ALA A 413 -4.07 21.49 5.28
CA ALA A 413 -4.04 22.94 5.16
C ALA A 413 -4.15 23.39 3.69
N LEU A 414 -3.48 22.70 2.76
CA LEU A 414 -3.64 22.95 1.32
C LEU A 414 -5.09 22.77 0.85
N LEU A 415 -5.77 21.69 1.28
CA LEU A 415 -7.18 21.45 0.95
C LEU A 415 -8.11 22.51 1.57
N CYS A 416 -7.84 22.93 2.81
CA CYS A 416 -8.60 23.98 3.48
C CYS A 416 -8.42 25.33 2.77
N ALA A 417 -7.18 25.71 2.46
CA ALA A 417 -6.86 26.93 1.72
C ALA A 417 -7.52 26.92 0.34
N TYR A 418 -7.38 25.83 -0.41
CA TYR A 418 -8.03 25.69 -1.72
C TYR A 418 -9.55 25.85 -1.62
N ARG A 419 -10.20 25.29 -0.59
CA ARG A 419 -11.64 25.47 -0.39
C ARG A 419 -12.05 26.92 -0.09
N VAL A 420 -11.22 27.68 0.63
CA VAL A 420 -11.46 29.11 0.91
C VAL A 420 -11.35 29.95 -0.36
N PHE A 421 -10.33 29.68 -1.19
CA PHE A 421 -10.04 30.46 -2.40
C PHE A 421 -10.75 29.95 -3.66
N SER A 422 -11.29 28.74 -3.66
CA SER A 422 -12.02 28.19 -4.80
C SER A 422 -13.33 28.96 -4.99
N PRO A 423 -13.62 29.46 -6.20
CA PRO A 423 -14.89 30.09 -6.50
C PRO A 423 -16.06 29.15 -6.15
N LYS A 424 -17.04 29.64 -5.37
CA LYS A 424 -18.23 28.87 -4.98
C LYS A 424 -19.23 28.69 -6.13
N ASP A 425 -19.09 29.48 -7.20
CA ASP A 425 -19.97 29.45 -8.38
C ASP A 425 -19.24 28.94 -9.63
N ASN A 426 -19.69 27.79 -10.13
CA ASN A 426 -19.22 27.20 -11.37
C ASN A 426 -20.18 27.58 -12.51
N LYS A 427 -20.26 28.87 -12.87
CA LYS A 427 -20.79 29.24 -14.19
C LYS A 427 -19.71 28.88 -15.22
N LYS A 428 -19.87 27.72 -15.84
CA LYS A 428 -19.16 27.36 -17.07
C LYS A 428 -19.49 28.38 -18.17
N SER A 429 -18.72 29.45 -18.27
CA SER A 429 -18.41 30.13 -19.53
C SER A 429 -16.90 29.94 -19.73
N SER A 430 -16.33 29.83 -20.91
CA SER A 430 -16.75 29.83 -22.32
C SER A 430 -15.53 29.26 -23.07
N SER A 431 -15.64 28.96 -24.37
CA SER A 431 -14.56 28.60 -25.30
C SER A 431 -13.11 28.83 -24.82
N PRO A 432 -12.20 27.81 -24.87
CA PRO A 432 -10.83 27.93 -24.39
C PRO A 432 -10.05 28.98 -25.19
N ASN A 433 -9.84 30.15 -24.61
CA ASN A 433 -8.94 31.17 -25.13
C ASN A 433 -7.49 30.79 -24.80
N GLY A 434 -6.52 31.23 -25.61
CA GLY A 434 -5.09 30.94 -25.39
C GLY A 434 -4.55 31.37 -24.01
N LEU A 435 -5.19 32.36 -23.36
CA LEU A 435 -4.87 32.79 -22.00
C LEU A 435 -5.24 31.76 -20.92
N GLU A 436 -6.33 30.99 -21.13
CA GLU A 436 -6.77 29.94 -20.20
C GLU A 436 -5.78 28.75 -20.18
N ASN A 437 -5.08 28.50 -21.28
CA ASN A 437 -4.04 27.48 -21.36
C ASN A 437 -2.79 27.85 -20.54
N TRP A 438 -2.33 29.11 -20.61
CA TRP A 438 -1.18 29.58 -19.82
C TRP A 438 -1.48 29.62 -18.32
N GLN A 439 -2.69 30.07 -17.95
CA GLN A 439 -3.15 30.01 -16.56
C GLN A 439 -3.19 28.58 -16.03
N GLY A 440 -3.66 27.63 -16.85
CA GLY A 440 -3.66 26.20 -16.51
C GLY A 440 -2.26 25.64 -16.26
N ILE A 441 -1.29 25.97 -17.12
CA ILE A 441 0.11 25.54 -16.97
C ILE A 441 0.74 26.16 -15.72
N ALA A 442 0.55 27.46 -15.51
CA ALA A 442 1.05 28.16 -14.33
C ALA A 442 0.48 27.58 -13.03
N ALA A 443 -0.81 27.26 -13.00
CA ALA A 443 -1.45 26.60 -11.86
C ALA A 443 -0.85 25.20 -11.59
N THR A 444 -0.64 24.40 -12.63
CA THR A 444 0.02 23.09 -12.50
C THR A 444 1.44 23.22 -11.96
N LEU A 445 2.25 24.16 -12.49
CA LEU A 445 3.63 24.37 -12.03
C LEU A 445 3.67 24.86 -10.58
N PHE A 446 2.81 25.83 -10.23
CA PHE A 446 2.70 26.34 -8.86
C PHE A 446 2.31 25.24 -7.88
N PHE A 447 1.27 24.46 -8.21
CA PHE A 447 0.83 23.36 -7.37
C PHE A 447 1.87 22.22 -7.30
N PHE A 448 2.63 21.99 -8.38
CA PHE A 448 3.74 21.04 -8.37
C PHE A 448 4.84 21.45 -7.38
N VAL A 449 5.19 22.73 -7.29
CA VAL A 449 6.15 23.24 -6.29
C VAL A 449 5.63 23.02 -4.86
N LEU A 450 4.34 23.29 -4.60
CA LEU A 450 3.71 22.99 -3.30
C LEU A 450 3.75 21.49 -2.99
N THR A 451 3.55 20.65 -4.00
CA THR A 451 3.63 19.19 -3.88
C THR A 451 5.06 18.75 -3.52
N CYS A 452 6.08 19.33 -4.16
CA CYS A 452 7.49 19.08 -3.85
C CYS A 452 7.85 19.42 -2.40
N TYR A 453 7.36 20.56 -1.88
CA TYR A 453 7.57 20.88 -0.46
C TYR A 453 6.88 19.87 0.46
N GLY A 454 5.69 19.38 0.09
CA GLY A 454 5.09 18.23 0.77
C GLY A 454 6.02 17.01 0.76
N TRP A 455 6.64 16.67 -0.36
CA TRP A 455 7.56 15.53 -0.42
C TRP A 455 8.84 15.71 0.41
N LEU A 456 9.33 16.94 0.57
CA LEU A 456 10.41 17.23 1.53
C LEU A 456 10.01 16.87 2.96
N LEU A 457 8.82 17.31 3.40
CA LEU A 457 8.29 16.95 4.72
C LEU A 457 8.16 15.44 4.88
N PHE A 458 7.71 14.76 3.83
CA PHE A 458 7.54 13.31 3.84
C PHE A 458 8.88 12.56 3.93
N ARG A 459 9.91 13.01 3.21
CA ARG A 459 11.23 12.35 3.14
C ARG A 459 12.13 12.63 4.34
N ALA A 460 11.97 13.78 4.98
CA ALA A 460 12.84 14.19 6.06
C ALA A 460 12.85 13.18 7.21
N THR A 461 14.02 12.96 7.80
CA THR A 461 14.23 11.95 8.86
C THR A 461 14.00 12.51 10.26
N SER A 462 13.94 13.84 10.40
CA SER A 462 13.73 14.50 11.69
C SER A 462 13.12 15.89 11.53
N LEU A 463 12.52 16.39 12.62
CA LEU A 463 12.02 17.76 12.67
C LEU A 463 13.15 18.79 12.49
N ALA A 464 14.34 18.52 13.03
CA ALA A 464 15.51 19.39 12.86
C ALA A 464 15.90 19.52 11.37
N GLN A 465 15.91 18.41 10.63
CA GLN A 465 16.20 18.42 9.19
C GLN A 465 15.14 19.22 8.41
N ILE A 466 13.84 19.07 8.75
CA ILE A 466 12.77 19.87 8.14
C ILE A 466 13.06 21.36 8.33
N ILE A 467 13.33 21.79 9.57
CA ILE A 467 13.60 23.20 9.87
C ILE A 467 14.81 23.71 9.08
N THR A 468 15.91 22.95 9.07
CA THR A 468 17.13 23.32 8.34
C THR A 468 16.88 23.44 6.85
N PHE A 469 16.24 22.45 6.23
CA PHE A 469 15.99 22.47 4.78
C PHE A 469 14.99 23.56 4.39
N THR A 470 13.96 23.80 5.20
CA THR A 470 13.03 24.92 5.00
C THR A 470 13.74 26.27 5.09
N LYS A 471 14.65 26.47 6.06
CA LYS A 471 15.47 27.70 6.14
C LYS A 471 16.35 27.88 4.91
N ILE A 472 17.01 26.82 4.45
CA ILE A 472 17.81 26.86 3.22
C ILE A 472 16.94 27.31 2.04
N LEU A 473 15.75 26.73 1.86
CA LEU A 473 14.90 27.03 0.71
C LEU A 473 14.35 28.46 0.68
N PHE A 474 14.02 29.05 1.84
CA PHE A 474 13.28 30.32 1.91
C PHE A 474 14.07 31.50 2.50
N VAL A 475 15.13 31.26 3.26
CA VAL A 475 15.89 32.28 4.00
C VAL A 475 17.33 32.33 3.52
N ASP A 476 18.05 31.20 3.56
CA ASP A 476 19.49 31.13 3.29
C ASP A 476 19.78 30.83 1.81
N ILE A 477 19.13 31.56 0.90
CA ILE A 477 19.31 31.40 -0.54
C ILE A 477 20.69 31.94 -0.95
N GLY A 478 21.53 31.11 -1.58
CA GLY A 478 22.78 31.61 -2.17
C GLY A 478 23.91 30.60 -2.35
N ASN A 479 23.94 29.51 -1.58
CA ASN A 479 24.92 28.45 -1.80
C ASN A 479 24.47 27.53 -2.95
N PHE A 480 25.11 27.65 -4.12
CA PHE A 480 24.83 26.85 -5.31
C PHE A 480 25.91 25.80 -5.62
N ALA A 481 26.77 25.48 -4.65
CA ALA A 481 27.76 24.42 -4.82
C ALA A 481 27.07 23.05 -4.81
N LEU A 482 26.98 22.42 -5.99
CA LEU A 482 26.40 21.09 -6.13
C LEU A 482 27.33 20.04 -5.51
N THR A 483 26.90 19.41 -4.42
CA THR A 483 27.62 18.33 -3.73
C THR A 483 26.95 16.97 -3.94
N MET A 484 25.68 16.95 -4.36
CA MET A 484 24.92 15.74 -4.64
C MET A 484 25.59 14.90 -5.75
N PRO A 485 25.77 13.57 -5.55
CA PRO A 485 26.29 12.71 -6.59
C PRO A 485 25.30 12.59 -7.75
N ASN A 486 25.82 12.52 -8.97
CA ASN A 486 25.00 12.40 -10.17
C ASN A 486 24.19 11.09 -10.17
N PRO A 487 22.90 11.12 -10.59
CA PRO A 487 22.16 9.90 -10.85
C PRO A 487 22.87 9.05 -11.91
N PRO A 488 22.75 7.71 -11.83
CA PRO A 488 23.36 6.82 -12.82
C PRO A 488 22.69 6.97 -14.19
N LEU A 489 23.40 6.58 -15.24
CA LEU A 489 22.96 6.71 -16.64
C LEU A 489 21.54 6.18 -16.91
N PRO A 490 21.09 5.03 -16.37
CA PRO A 490 19.72 4.53 -16.58
C PRO A 490 18.65 5.52 -16.09
N ALA A 491 18.89 6.17 -14.95
CA ALA A 491 17.97 7.17 -14.42
C ALA A 491 17.98 8.45 -15.28
N LEU A 492 19.17 8.93 -15.67
CA LEU A 492 19.31 10.12 -16.54
C LEU A 492 18.61 9.93 -17.89
N CYS A 493 18.69 8.74 -18.49
CA CYS A 493 17.98 8.42 -19.73
C CYS A 493 16.49 8.13 -19.51
N GLY A 494 16.15 7.46 -18.40
CA GLY A 494 14.79 7.03 -18.10
C GLY A 494 13.85 8.19 -17.75
N ILE A 495 14.33 9.21 -17.03
CA ILE A 495 13.51 10.36 -16.59
C ILE A 495 12.88 11.10 -17.78
N PRO A 496 13.64 11.54 -18.82
CA PRO A 496 13.06 12.20 -19.98
C PRO A 496 12.04 11.32 -20.73
N ILE A 497 12.31 10.01 -20.82
CA ILE A 497 11.39 9.06 -21.48
C ILE A 497 10.09 8.94 -20.69
N LEU A 498 10.16 8.83 -19.36
CA LEU A 498 8.98 8.79 -18.50
C LEU A 498 8.17 10.08 -18.63
N ILE A 499 8.80 11.24 -18.52
CA ILE A 499 8.14 12.56 -18.66
C ILE A 499 7.49 12.67 -20.05
N GLY A 500 8.19 12.27 -21.11
CA GLY A 500 7.66 12.27 -22.47
C GLY A 500 6.45 11.35 -22.63
N TYR A 501 6.52 10.13 -22.08
CA TYR A 501 5.39 9.19 -22.08
C TYR A 501 4.17 9.77 -21.37
N GLU A 502 4.35 10.35 -20.17
CA GLU A 502 3.26 10.90 -19.38
C GLU A 502 2.66 12.17 -19.99
N PHE A 503 3.49 13.00 -20.63
CA PHE A 503 3.01 14.14 -21.38
C PHE A 503 2.14 13.72 -22.57
N LEU A 504 2.52 12.67 -23.30
CA LEU A 504 1.70 12.09 -24.38
C LEU A 504 0.41 11.46 -23.84
N ALA A 505 0.47 10.75 -22.71
CA ALA A 505 -0.71 10.21 -22.03
C ALA A 505 -1.68 11.34 -21.61
N TYR A 506 -1.16 12.43 -21.05
CA TYR A 506 -1.92 13.62 -20.68
C TYR A 506 -2.57 14.27 -21.91
N LYS A 507 -1.82 14.49 -22.99
CA LYS A 507 -2.33 15.11 -24.21
C LYS A 507 -3.39 14.25 -24.90
N SER A 508 -3.22 12.93 -24.89
CA SER A 508 -4.14 11.98 -25.50
C SER A 508 -5.33 11.59 -24.61
N GLN A 509 -5.33 11.99 -23.34
CA GLN A 509 -6.32 11.61 -22.32
C GLN A 509 -6.51 10.09 -22.21
N SER A 510 -5.45 9.32 -22.47
CA SER A 510 -5.50 7.85 -22.51
C SER A 510 -4.17 7.28 -22.03
N GLN A 511 -4.23 6.31 -21.11
CA GLN A 511 -3.03 5.55 -20.69
C GLN A 511 -2.63 4.50 -21.74
N ASP A 512 -3.56 4.10 -22.61
CA ASP A 512 -3.35 3.09 -23.65
C ASP A 512 -3.04 3.70 -25.02
N PHE A 513 -2.62 4.97 -25.06
CA PHE A 513 -2.32 5.68 -26.31
C PHE A 513 -1.25 4.98 -27.15
N TYR A 514 -0.29 4.31 -26.50
CA TYR A 514 0.80 3.57 -27.15
C TYR A 514 0.30 2.42 -28.03
N LEU A 515 -0.92 1.90 -27.77
CA LEU A 515 -1.52 0.86 -28.61
C LEU A 515 -1.87 1.35 -30.02
N ARG A 516 -2.00 2.67 -30.21
CA ARG A 516 -2.26 3.30 -31.51
C ARG A 516 -1.04 3.36 -32.42
N PHE A 517 0.16 3.16 -31.86
CA PHE A 517 1.39 3.15 -32.65
C PHE A 517 1.52 1.85 -33.45
N PRO A 518 2.16 1.91 -34.64
CA PRO A 518 2.42 0.73 -35.44
C PRO A 518 3.34 -0.24 -34.68
N THR A 519 3.20 -1.55 -34.94
CA THR A 519 3.93 -2.60 -34.21
C THR A 519 5.44 -2.37 -34.11
N PRO A 520 6.17 -1.96 -35.18
CA PRO A 520 7.60 -1.66 -35.07
C PRO A 520 7.93 -0.55 -34.06
N ALA A 521 7.12 0.51 -34.01
CA ALA A 521 7.32 1.60 -33.07
C ALA A 521 7.06 1.16 -31.62
N ARG A 522 6.03 0.33 -31.38
CA ARG A 522 5.78 -0.26 -30.06
C ARG A 522 6.92 -1.18 -29.62
N ALA A 523 7.40 -2.03 -30.54
CA ALA A 523 8.52 -2.93 -30.27
C ALA A 523 9.80 -2.16 -29.93
N ALA A 524 10.08 -1.06 -30.65
CA ALA A 524 11.19 -0.17 -30.33
C ALA A 524 11.06 0.44 -28.93
N ILE A 525 9.88 0.96 -28.57
CA ILE A 525 9.61 1.50 -27.23
C ILE A 525 9.86 0.43 -26.14
N TYR A 526 9.35 -0.79 -26.35
CA TYR A 526 9.55 -1.88 -25.39
C TYR A 526 11.01 -2.28 -25.28
N ALA A 527 11.73 -2.39 -26.40
CA ALA A 527 13.16 -2.70 -26.41
C ALA A 527 13.99 -1.62 -25.71
N THR A 528 13.69 -0.34 -25.94
CA THR A 528 14.37 0.77 -25.26
C THR A 528 14.14 0.72 -23.74
N MET A 529 12.91 0.52 -23.28
CA MET A 529 12.64 0.37 -21.84
C MET A 529 13.35 -0.85 -21.25
N LEU A 530 13.37 -1.97 -21.97
CA LEU A 530 14.05 -3.19 -21.54
C LEU A 530 15.57 -2.97 -21.39
N VAL A 531 16.22 -2.34 -22.36
CA VAL A 531 17.65 -2.00 -22.31
C VAL A 531 17.95 -1.12 -21.10
N ILE A 532 17.14 -0.09 -20.86
CA ILE A 532 17.32 0.82 -19.72
C ILE A 532 17.11 0.09 -18.38
N VAL A 533 16.15 -0.82 -18.30
CA VAL A 533 15.96 -1.69 -17.13
C VAL A 533 17.19 -2.57 -16.90
N PHE A 534 17.72 -3.22 -17.94
CA PHE A 534 18.92 -4.06 -17.82
C PHE A 534 20.13 -3.26 -17.35
N MET A 535 20.34 -2.05 -17.88
CA MET A 535 21.40 -1.16 -17.38
C MET A 535 21.18 -0.81 -15.89
N GLY A 536 19.91 -0.62 -15.49
CA GLY A 536 19.51 -0.32 -14.11
C GLY A 536 19.61 -1.49 -13.13
N LEU A 537 19.78 -2.74 -13.58
CA LEU A 537 20.00 -3.89 -12.67
C LEU A 537 21.31 -3.79 -11.88
N SER A 538 22.26 -2.97 -12.36
CA SER A 538 23.50 -2.66 -11.64
C SER A 538 23.29 -1.73 -10.44
N ASN A 539 22.12 -1.09 -10.33
CA ASN A 539 21.76 -0.28 -9.17
C ASN A 539 21.61 -1.17 -7.94
N ALA A 540 22.08 -0.72 -6.78
CA ALA A 540 21.82 -1.41 -5.53
C ALA A 540 20.29 -1.53 -5.30
N PRO A 541 19.75 -2.73 -5.03
CA PRO A 541 18.32 -2.90 -4.81
C PRO A 541 17.85 -2.05 -3.64
N VAL A 542 16.92 -1.12 -3.88
CA VAL A 542 16.35 -0.28 -2.83
C VAL A 542 15.03 -0.89 -2.36
N GLN A 543 14.90 -1.07 -1.04
CA GLN A 543 13.63 -1.51 -0.44
C GLN A 543 12.50 -0.56 -0.85
N TYR A 544 11.32 -1.13 -1.08
CA TYR A 544 10.11 -0.36 -1.37
C TYR A 544 9.92 0.76 -0.34
N ILE A 545 9.57 1.97 -0.79
CA ILE A 545 9.70 3.19 0.01
C ILE A 545 8.90 3.15 1.31
N TYR A 546 7.73 2.52 1.33
CA TYR A 546 6.91 2.38 2.55
C TYR A 546 7.36 1.25 3.48
N SER A 547 8.36 0.47 3.09
CA SER A 547 9.03 -0.47 4.00
C SER A 547 10.15 0.19 4.79
N GLN A 548 10.49 1.45 4.48
CA GLN A 548 11.56 2.21 5.11
C GLN A 548 11.10 3.04 6.32
N PHE A 549 9.80 3.02 6.64
CA PHE A 549 9.16 3.91 7.62
C PHE A 549 8.36 3.18 8.69
#